data_AF-A0A9X7Y1D7-F1
#
_entry.id   AF-A0A9X7Y1D7-F1
#
_cell.length_a   1.000
_cell.length_b   1.000
_cell.length_c   1.000
_cell.angle_alpha   90.00
_cell.angle_beta   90.00
_cell.angle_gamma   90.00
#
_symmetry.space_group_name_H-M   'P 1'
#
loop_
_entity.id
_entity.type
_entity.pdbx_description
1 polymer ?
#
loop_
_entity_poly.entity_id
_entity_poly.type
_entity_poly.pdbx_seq_one_letter_code
_entity_poly.pdbx_strand_id
1 'polypeptide(L)'
;MVAIIVYTIYSVSYKIKSEIGLFFAFFVLIMMITMFIGAIVYLLSPSNISLAEAIIINNASMLILLVYLFINAKKLTSNRDFSKIHIFSLSILTVLNEILMGGAFSLAYFGIKYFLTFYSAFLTTLNSYWFFYPMMAEMLALYLIDYLKSRVNKELFALIGITTFPPTIFNFSQWIYSSIFIDVILSLIGIMNSKGLWRYLYIVTVISIISTLFIPTFFDIIIIIDMILYYVYLLNRSKVS
;
A
#
# COMPACT_ATOMS: atom_id res chain seq x y z
N MET A 1 -0.37 -9.20 8.24
CA MET A 1 -0.15 -8.65 6.89
C MET A 1 1.04 -7.71 6.85
N VAL A 2 0.99 -6.59 7.59
CA VAL A 2 2.09 -5.62 7.78
C VAL A 2 3.47 -6.26 7.90
N ALA A 3 3.66 -7.19 8.83
CA ALA A 3 4.95 -7.86 9.02
C ALA A 3 5.45 -8.61 7.77
N ILE A 4 4.54 -9.22 6.99
CA ILE A 4 4.87 -9.95 5.75
C ILE A 4 5.28 -8.96 4.67
N ILE A 5 4.55 -7.85 4.49
CA ILE A 5 4.91 -6.82 3.52
C ILE A 5 6.23 -6.16 3.89
N VAL A 6 6.40 -5.72 5.14
CA VAL A 6 7.66 -5.16 5.64
C VAL A 6 8.81 -6.14 5.40
N TYR A 7 8.64 -7.43 5.73
CA TYR A 7 9.66 -8.45 5.49
C TYR A 7 9.94 -8.65 3.99
N THR A 8 8.91 -8.63 3.15
CA THR A 8 9.03 -8.81 1.70
C THR A 8 9.80 -7.64 1.08
N ILE A 9 9.39 -6.41 1.37
CA ILE A 9 10.06 -5.18 0.89
C ILE A 9 11.48 -5.09 1.45
N TYR A 10 11.67 -5.43 2.72
CA TYR A 10 12.99 -5.55 3.33
C TYR A 10 13.87 -6.56 2.59
N SER A 11 13.35 -7.75 2.32
CA SER A 11 14.08 -8.83 1.66
C SER A 11 14.46 -8.42 0.24
N VAL A 12 13.55 -7.81 -0.52
CA VAL A 12 13.84 -7.29 -1.87
C VAL A 12 14.88 -6.18 -1.81
N SER A 13 14.79 -5.28 -0.83
CA SER A 13 15.69 -4.12 -0.73
C SER A 13 17.09 -4.48 -0.22
N TYR A 14 17.24 -5.58 0.54
CA TYR A 14 18.48 -5.81 1.29
C TYR A 14 19.09 -7.21 1.16
N LYS A 15 18.31 -8.23 0.83
CA LYS A 15 18.76 -9.63 0.84
C LYS A 15 18.77 -10.26 -0.54
N ILE A 16 17.77 -9.95 -1.36
CA ILE A 16 17.52 -10.61 -2.63
C ILE A 16 18.31 -9.92 -3.73
N LYS A 17 19.16 -10.71 -4.41
CA LYS A 17 19.93 -10.27 -5.59
C LYS A 17 19.61 -11.09 -6.84
N SER A 18 18.68 -12.04 -6.75
CA SER A 18 18.36 -13.01 -7.79
C SER A 18 16.92 -12.85 -8.29
N GLU A 19 16.66 -13.23 -9.55
CA GLU A 19 15.31 -13.21 -10.12
C GLU A 19 14.35 -14.13 -9.35
N ILE A 20 14.84 -15.23 -8.77
CA ILE A 20 14.02 -16.17 -7.99
C ILE A 20 13.48 -15.53 -6.71
N GLY A 21 14.28 -14.74 -6.00
CA GLY A 21 13.78 -14.05 -4.81
C GLY A 21 12.81 -12.93 -5.19
N LEU A 22 13.05 -12.23 -6.31
CA LEU A 22 12.10 -11.25 -6.83
C LEU A 22 10.76 -11.92 -7.18
N PHE A 23 10.81 -13.09 -7.81
CA PHE A 23 9.63 -13.90 -8.07
C PHE A 23 8.88 -14.22 -6.78
N PHE A 24 9.57 -14.63 -5.71
CA PHE A 24 8.93 -14.89 -4.42
C PHE A 24 8.29 -13.65 -3.80
N ALA A 25 8.87 -12.46 -3.99
CA ALA A 25 8.23 -11.22 -3.55
C ALA A 25 6.93 -10.94 -4.31
N PHE A 26 6.94 -11.08 -5.64
CA PHE A 26 5.71 -11.01 -6.45
C PHE A 26 4.71 -12.08 -6.06
N PHE A 27 5.16 -13.31 -5.86
CA PHE A 27 4.34 -14.44 -5.45
C PHE A 27 3.58 -14.10 -4.16
N VAL A 28 4.30 -13.68 -3.10
CA VAL A 28 3.67 -13.35 -1.81
C VAL A 28 2.65 -12.23 -1.97
N LEU A 29 2.99 -11.14 -2.67
CA LEU A 29 2.09 -10.00 -2.84
C LEU A 29 0.85 -10.35 -3.68
N ILE A 30 1.01 -11.14 -4.75
CA ILE A 30 -0.12 -11.58 -5.60
C ILE A 30 -1.02 -12.56 -4.82
N MET A 31 -0.44 -13.49 -4.06
CA MET A 31 -1.19 -14.42 -3.23
C MET A 31 -2.01 -13.70 -2.15
N MET A 32 -1.46 -12.62 -1.57
CA MET A 32 -2.21 -11.80 -0.63
C MET A 32 -3.39 -11.08 -1.30
N ILE A 33 -3.19 -10.53 -2.51
CA ILE A 33 -4.27 -9.93 -3.30
C ILE A 33 -5.38 -10.94 -3.58
N THR A 34 -5.05 -12.13 -4.06
CA THR A 34 -6.06 -13.15 -4.39
C THR A 34 -6.81 -13.63 -3.16
N MET A 35 -6.13 -13.72 -2.01
CA MET A 35 -6.76 -14.00 -0.72
C MET A 35 -7.77 -12.92 -0.32
N PHE A 36 -7.44 -11.63 -0.44
CA PHE A 36 -8.39 -10.56 -0.10
C PHE A 36 -9.54 -10.45 -1.10
N ILE A 37 -9.28 -10.65 -2.39
CA ILE A 37 -10.35 -10.74 -3.40
C ILE A 37 -11.31 -11.87 -3.02
N GLY A 38 -10.79 -13.06 -2.69
CA GLY A 38 -11.61 -14.18 -2.22
C GLY A 38 -12.42 -13.85 -0.97
N ALA A 39 -11.82 -13.17 0.01
CA ALA A 39 -12.51 -12.70 1.20
C ALA A 39 -13.64 -11.72 0.88
N ILE A 40 -13.40 -10.75 -0.01
CA ILE A 40 -14.42 -9.78 -0.45
C ILE A 40 -15.57 -10.51 -1.15
N VAL A 41 -15.29 -11.44 -2.07
CA VAL A 41 -16.31 -12.23 -2.78
C VAL A 41 -17.20 -13.00 -1.80
N TYR A 42 -16.59 -13.67 -0.83
CA TYR A 42 -17.32 -14.39 0.21
C TYR A 42 -18.20 -13.45 1.05
N LEU A 43 -17.65 -12.32 1.49
CA LEU A 43 -18.36 -11.36 2.34
C LEU A 43 -19.50 -10.62 1.60
N LEU A 44 -19.41 -10.47 0.29
CA LEU A 44 -20.48 -9.89 -0.53
C LEU A 44 -21.70 -10.81 -0.65
N SER A 45 -21.51 -12.13 -0.59
CA SER A 45 -22.60 -13.11 -0.67
C SER A 45 -22.26 -14.36 0.15
N PRO A 46 -22.42 -14.31 1.49
CA PRO A 46 -21.98 -15.40 2.37
C PRO A 46 -22.75 -16.70 2.08
N SER A 47 -22.08 -17.70 1.51
CA SER A 47 -22.65 -19.01 1.20
C SER A 47 -21.55 -20.06 1.07
N ASN A 48 -21.93 -21.35 1.09
CA ASN A 48 -20.98 -22.43 0.82
C ASN A 48 -20.41 -22.34 -0.62
N ILE A 49 -21.19 -21.77 -1.55
CA ILE A 49 -20.78 -21.60 -2.95
C ILE A 49 -19.70 -20.52 -3.05
N SER A 50 -19.92 -19.33 -2.48
CA SER A 50 -18.94 -18.24 -2.52
C SER A 50 -17.67 -18.56 -1.72
N LEU A 51 -17.78 -19.36 -0.65
CA LEU A 51 -16.61 -19.88 0.05
C LEU A 51 -15.80 -20.84 -0.83
N ALA A 52 -16.47 -21.75 -1.55
CA ALA A 52 -15.81 -22.64 -2.50
C ALA A 52 -15.14 -21.85 -3.63
N GLU A 53 -15.80 -20.83 -4.17
CA GLU A 53 -15.23 -19.94 -5.19
C GLU A 53 -13.98 -19.23 -4.68
N ALA A 54 -14.02 -18.66 -3.47
CA ALA A 54 -12.86 -18.01 -2.84
C ALA A 54 -11.67 -18.97 -2.67
N ILE A 55 -11.93 -20.21 -2.22
CA ILE A 55 -10.92 -21.25 -2.08
C ILE A 55 -10.33 -21.62 -3.45
N ILE A 56 -11.17 -21.78 -4.47
CA ILE A 56 -10.74 -22.11 -5.84
C ILE A 56 -9.87 -20.99 -6.41
N ILE A 57 -10.27 -19.72 -6.29
CA ILE A 57 -9.51 -18.57 -6.78
C ILE A 57 -8.12 -18.53 -6.14
N ASN A 58 -8.06 -18.70 -4.82
CA ASN A 58 -6.79 -18.69 -4.09
C ASN A 58 -5.89 -19.86 -4.53
N ASN A 59 -6.42 -21.09 -4.52
CA ASN A 59 -5.65 -22.28 -4.90
C ASN A 59 -5.23 -22.28 -6.38
N ALA A 60 -6.09 -21.81 -7.29
CA ALA A 60 -5.77 -21.69 -8.70
C ALA A 60 -4.67 -20.66 -8.93
N SER A 61 -4.73 -19.50 -8.26
CA SER A 61 -3.69 -18.47 -8.36
C SER A 61 -2.33 -19.00 -7.89
N MET A 62 -2.30 -19.74 -6.78
CA MET A 62 -1.09 -20.41 -6.28
C MET A 62 -0.55 -21.42 -7.29
N LEU A 63 -1.41 -22.29 -7.83
CA LEU A 63 -1.00 -23.34 -8.76
C LEU A 63 -0.41 -22.73 -10.03
N ILE A 64 -1.06 -21.71 -10.61
CA ILE A 64 -0.57 -21.01 -11.81
C ILE A 64 0.83 -20.45 -11.56
N LEU A 65 1.03 -19.77 -10.43
CA LEU A 65 2.32 -19.17 -10.09
C LEU A 65 3.40 -20.24 -9.83
N LEU A 66 3.06 -21.33 -9.14
CA LEU A 66 3.99 -22.44 -8.91
C LEU A 66 4.37 -23.15 -10.21
N VAL A 67 3.41 -23.40 -11.10
CA VAL A 67 3.68 -23.96 -12.43
C VAL A 67 4.61 -23.04 -13.21
N TYR A 68 4.36 -21.72 -13.19
CA TYR A 68 5.26 -20.75 -13.81
C TYR A 68 6.68 -20.80 -13.22
N LEU A 69 6.81 -20.89 -11.88
CA LEU A 69 8.10 -21.04 -11.20
C LEU A 69 8.83 -22.29 -11.69
N PHE A 70 8.18 -23.45 -11.70
CA PHE A 70 8.81 -24.71 -12.07
C PHE A 70 9.24 -24.75 -13.55
N ILE A 71 8.42 -24.21 -14.46
CA ILE A 71 8.76 -24.10 -15.89
C ILE A 71 9.98 -23.20 -16.09
N ASN A 72 10.07 -22.10 -15.34
CA ASN A 72 11.10 -21.07 -15.52
C ASN A 72 12.25 -21.15 -14.50
N ALA A 73 12.33 -22.20 -13.68
CA ALA A 73 13.24 -22.28 -12.54
C ALA A 73 14.71 -22.02 -12.94
N LYS A 74 15.16 -22.60 -14.06
CA LYS A 74 16.54 -22.41 -14.58
C LYS A 74 16.83 -20.98 -15.07
N LYS A 75 15.80 -20.24 -15.49
CA LYS A 75 15.94 -18.85 -15.95
C LYS A 75 15.96 -17.89 -14.76
N LEU A 76 15.14 -18.17 -13.75
CA LEU A 76 14.99 -17.38 -12.53
C LEU A 76 16.19 -17.47 -11.58
N THR A 77 17.07 -18.46 -11.74
CA THR A 77 18.32 -18.53 -10.98
C THR A 77 19.39 -17.57 -11.48
N SER A 78 19.17 -16.89 -12.62
CA SER A 78 20.11 -15.88 -13.10
C SER A 78 20.11 -14.64 -12.20
N ASN A 79 21.30 -14.11 -11.93
CA ASN A 79 21.45 -12.81 -11.30
C ASN A 79 21.19 -11.75 -12.37
N ARG A 80 20.10 -11.00 -12.21
CA ARG A 80 19.82 -9.81 -13.01
C ARG A 80 19.42 -8.66 -12.11
N ASP A 81 19.84 -7.47 -12.50
CA ASP A 81 19.40 -6.26 -11.87
C ASP A 81 17.90 -6.06 -12.07
N PHE A 82 17.23 -5.59 -11.02
CA PHE A 82 15.81 -5.32 -11.09
C PHE A 82 15.54 -4.18 -12.08
N SER A 83 14.56 -4.32 -12.95
CA SER A 83 14.14 -3.23 -13.83
C SER A 83 13.37 -2.16 -13.05
N LYS A 84 13.21 -0.96 -13.63
CA LYS A 84 12.30 0.07 -13.07
C LYS A 84 10.85 -0.43 -13.03
N ILE A 85 10.45 -1.25 -13.99
CA ILE A 85 9.12 -1.85 -14.06
C ILE A 85 8.89 -2.76 -12.85
N HIS A 86 9.86 -3.61 -12.48
CA HIS A 86 9.71 -4.47 -11.30
C HIS A 86 9.47 -3.67 -10.02
N ILE A 87 10.23 -2.59 -9.83
CA ILE A 87 10.09 -1.70 -8.66
C ILE A 87 8.70 -1.06 -8.63
N PHE A 88 8.28 -0.51 -9.76
CA PHE A 88 6.98 0.14 -9.86
C PHE A 88 5.83 -0.86 -9.62
N SER A 89 5.92 -2.06 -10.21
CA SER A 89 4.93 -3.12 -10.00
C SER A 89 4.87 -3.59 -8.55
N LEU A 90 6.02 -3.81 -7.87
CA LEU A 90 6.04 -4.17 -6.45
C LEU A 90 5.39 -3.08 -5.58
N SER A 91 5.67 -1.82 -5.88
CA SER A 91 5.12 -0.67 -5.16
C SER A 91 3.60 -0.60 -5.29
N ILE A 92 3.09 -0.78 -6.52
CA ILE A 92 1.64 -0.85 -6.78
C ILE A 92 1.02 -2.05 -6.04
N LEU A 93 1.60 -3.24 -6.15
CA LEU A 93 1.07 -4.43 -5.50
C LEU A 93 1.03 -4.27 -3.98
N THR A 94 1.99 -3.57 -3.40
CA THR A 94 2.02 -3.29 -1.96
C THR A 94 0.83 -2.42 -1.55
N VAL A 95 0.63 -1.29 -2.23
CA VAL A 95 -0.50 -0.40 -1.93
C VAL A 95 -1.85 -1.05 -2.24
N LEU A 96 -1.94 -1.85 -3.31
CA LEU A 96 -3.15 -2.62 -3.63
C LEU A 96 -3.52 -3.63 -2.55
N ASN A 97 -2.53 -4.25 -1.89
CA ASN A 97 -2.80 -5.14 -0.76
C ASN A 97 -3.45 -4.40 0.40
N GLU A 98 -2.99 -3.18 0.72
CA GLU A 98 -3.61 -2.34 1.75
C GLU A 98 -5.03 -1.94 1.38
N ILE A 99 -5.26 -1.52 0.12
CA ILE A 99 -6.60 -1.14 -0.35
C ILE A 99 -7.55 -2.33 -0.23
N LEU A 100 -7.15 -3.51 -0.70
CA LEU A 100 -8.00 -4.70 -0.65
C LEU A 100 -8.23 -5.18 0.79
N MET A 101 -7.22 -5.09 1.65
CA MET A 101 -7.37 -5.37 3.06
C MET A 101 -8.37 -4.40 3.72
N GLY A 102 -8.20 -3.10 3.49
CA GLY A 102 -9.12 -2.06 3.97
C GLY A 102 -10.55 -2.31 3.50
N GLY A 103 -10.73 -2.75 2.26
CA GLY A 103 -12.03 -3.11 1.69
C GLY A 103 -12.62 -4.36 2.33
N ALA A 104 -11.84 -5.42 2.49
CA ALA A 104 -12.29 -6.67 3.11
C ALA A 104 -12.71 -6.47 4.57
N PHE A 105 -11.90 -5.77 5.38
CA PHE A 105 -12.24 -5.50 6.78
C PHE A 105 -13.38 -4.51 6.93
N SER A 106 -13.44 -3.47 6.09
CA SER A 106 -14.56 -2.53 6.11
C SER A 106 -15.86 -3.21 5.70
N LEU A 107 -15.83 -4.10 4.71
CA LEU A 107 -16.99 -4.91 4.32
C LEU A 107 -17.41 -5.86 5.45
N ALA A 108 -16.46 -6.50 6.14
CA ALA A 108 -16.75 -7.35 7.28
C ALA A 108 -17.36 -6.59 8.47
N TYR A 109 -16.92 -5.35 8.70
CA TYR A 109 -17.36 -4.53 9.84
C TYR A 109 -18.68 -3.80 9.57
N PHE A 110 -18.81 -3.13 8.42
CA PHE A 110 -19.97 -2.30 8.09
C PHE A 110 -21.06 -3.06 7.31
N GLY A 111 -20.72 -4.20 6.71
CA GLY A 111 -21.61 -5.00 5.90
C GLY A 111 -21.82 -4.46 4.48
N ILE A 112 -22.59 -5.22 3.69
CA ILE A 112 -22.79 -5.03 2.24
C ILE A 112 -23.41 -3.68 1.89
N LYS A 113 -24.16 -3.05 2.80
CA LYS A 113 -24.88 -1.79 2.55
C LYS A 113 -23.97 -0.68 2.02
N TYR A 114 -22.71 -0.63 2.45
CA TYR A 114 -21.72 0.36 2.04
C TYR A 114 -20.93 -0.01 0.77
N PHE A 115 -21.23 -1.17 0.19
CA PHE A 115 -20.53 -1.75 -0.96
C PHE A 115 -21.47 -1.99 -2.17
N LEU A 116 -22.67 -1.42 -2.15
CA LEU A 116 -23.67 -1.57 -3.22
C LEU A 116 -23.25 -0.88 -4.52
N THR A 117 -22.44 0.18 -4.44
CA THR A 117 -21.92 0.89 -5.61
C THR A 117 -20.42 0.97 -5.54
N PHE A 118 -19.75 1.01 -6.70
CA PHE A 118 -18.29 1.15 -6.76
C PHE A 118 -17.80 2.38 -5.99
N TYR A 119 -18.49 3.52 -6.12
CA TYR A 119 -18.11 4.76 -5.45
C TYR A 119 -18.19 4.65 -3.92
N SER A 120 -19.28 4.07 -3.39
CA SER A 120 -19.44 3.86 -1.94
C SER A 120 -18.43 2.84 -1.41
N ALA A 121 -18.19 1.75 -2.13
CA ALA A 121 -17.18 0.75 -1.80
C ALA A 121 -15.78 1.37 -1.75
N PHE A 122 -15.43 2.18 -2.75
CA PHE A 122 -14.16 2.88 -2.84
C PHE A 122 -13.93 3.81 -1.64
N LEU A 123 -14.90 4.69 -1.36
CA LEU A 123 -14.80 5.60 -0.22
C LEU A 123 -14.72 4.85 1.11
N THR A 124 -15.57 3.84 1.30
CA THR A 124 -15.59 3.06 2.55
C THR A 124 -14.30 2.28 2.77
N THR A 125 -13.66 1.83 1.69
CA THR A 125 -12.38 1.14 1.71
C THR A 125 -11.25 2.07 2.12
N LEU A 126 -11.12 3.22 1.44
CA LEU A 126 -9.99 4.13 1.64
C LEU A 126 -10.14 4.99 2.89
N ASN A 127 -11.37 5.40 3.23
CA ASN A 127 -11.65 6.21 4.41
C ASN A 127 -11.86 5.34 5.64
N SER A 128 -10.95 4.37 5.82
CA SER A 128 -10.99 3.42 6.92
C SER A 128 -9.65 3.40 7.65
N TYR A 129 -9.71 3.22 8.97
CA TYR A 129 -8.53 2.96 9.78
C TYR A 129 -7.85 1.63 9.40
N TRP A 130 -8.60 0.70 8.78
CA TRP A 130 -8.08 -0.55 8.24
C TRP A 130 -7.17 -0.35 7.03
N PHE A 131 -7.27 0.76 6.31
CA PHE A 131 -6.36 1.12 5.23
C PHE A 131 -5.16 1.92 5.75
N PHE A 132 -5.43 3.04 6.44
CA PHE A 132 -4.38 4.00 6.78
C PHE A 132 -3.41 3.54 7.86
N TYR A 133 -3.86 2.91 8.94
CA TYR A 133 -2.97 2.56 10.05
C TYR A 133 -2.01 1.42 9.73
N PRO A 134 -2.44 0.34 9.05
CA PRO A 134 -1.50 -0.67 8.57
C PRO A 134 -0.47 -0.07 7.62
N MET A 135 -0.90 0.74 6.65
CA MET A 135 0.00 1.42 5.72
C MET A 135 1.01 2.33 6.44
N MET A 136 0.54 3.16 7.38
CA MET A 136 1.42 3.98 8.24
C MET A 136 2.44 3.13 8.99
N ALA A 137 2.01 2.01 9.59
CA ALA A 137 2.89 1.11 10.33
C ALA A 137 3.94 0.46 9.43
N GLU A 138 3.60 0.09 8.20
CA GLU A 138 4.55 -0.44 7.21
C GLU A 138 5.60 0.59 6.80
N MET A 139 5.14 1.79 6.44
CA MET A 139 6.03 2.89 6.07
C MET A 139 6.96 3.23 7.22
N LEU A 140 6.44 3.36 8.45
CA LEU A 140 7.23 3.64 9.64
C LEU A 140 8.24 2.53 9.92
N ALA A 141 7.84 1.25 9.84
CA ALA A 141 8.74 0.13 10.08
C ALA A 141 9.91 0.12 9.08
N LEU A 142 9.62 0.35 7.79
CA LEU A 142 10.66 0.43 6.75
C LEU A 142 11.55 1.66 6.94
N TYR A 143 10.98 2.80 7.31
CA TYR A 143 11.73 4.01 7.63
C TYR A 143 12.69 3.78 8.81
N LEU A 144 12.23 3.11 9.87
CA LEU A 144 13.06 2.75 11.02
C LEU A 144 14.17 1.76 10.66
N ILE A 145 13.91 0.81 9.75
CA ILE A 145 14.96 -0.08 9.24
C ILE A 145 16.03 0.73 8.48
N ASP A 146 15.63 1.68 7.63
CA ASP A 146 16.55 2.58 6.94
C ASP A 146 17.32 3.47 7.93
N TYR A 147 16.69 3.88 9.03
CA TYR A 147 17.31 4.59 10.16
C TYR A 147 18.42 3.78 10.82
N LEU A 148 18.14 2.55 11.20
CA LEU A 148 19.14 1.66 11.78
C LEU A 148 20.30 1.37 10.83
N LYS A 149 20.06 1.46 9.51
CA LYS A 149 21.09 1.28 8.47
C LYS A 149 21.77 2.59 8.02
N SER A 150 21.47 3.72 8.66
CA SER A 150 22.01 5.05 8.31
C SER A 150 21.73 5.48 6.85
N ARG A 151 20.59 5.05 6.29
CA ARG A 151 20.15 5.33 4.91
C ARG A 151 18.90 6.21 4.84
N VAL A 152 18.54 6.86 5.93
CA VAL A 152 17.28 7.61 6.04
C VAL A 152 17.19 8.70 5.00
N ASN A 153 16.01 8.82 4.39
CA ASN A 153 15.63 10.06 3.74
C ASN A 153 14.68 10.83 4.65
N LYS A 154 15.13 11.99 5.15
CA LYS A 154 14.31 12.87 5.98
C LYS A 154 13.06 13.37 5.24
N GLU A 155 13.13 13.44 3.91
CA GLU A 155 12.01 13.88 3.06
C GLU A 155 10.80 12.97 3.18
N LEU A 156 10.95 11.69 3.56
CA LEU A 156 9.84 10.73 3.61
C LEU A 156 9.05 10.77 4.93
N PHE A 157 9.62 11.36 5.97
CA PHE A 157 9.05 11.27 7.32
C PHE A 157 7.70 11.99 7.44
N ALA A 158 7.56 13.14 6.77
CA ALA A 158 6.32 13.92 6.78
C ALA A 158 5.14 13.10 6.24
N LEU A 159 5.34 12.32 5.17
CA LEU A 159 4.30 11.47 4.60
C LEU A 159 3.79 10.40 5.58
N ILE A 160 4.66 9.84 6.43
CA ILE A 160 4.27 8.88 7.47
C ILE A 160 3.36 9.56 8.52
N GLY A 161 3.66 10.81 8.85
CA GLY A 161 2.81 11.60 9.74
C GLY A 161 1.43 11.85 9.12
N ILE A 162 1.37 12.22 7.84
CA ILE A 162 0.11 12.47 7.12
C ILE A 162 -0.76 11.21 7.08
N THR A 163 -0.17 10.02 6.89
CA THR A 163 -0.91 8.75 6.94
C THR A 163 -1.33 8.34 8.36
N THR A 164 -0.81 8.99 9.40
CA THR A 164 -1.22 8.77 10.80
C THR A 164 -2.49 9.54 11.16
N PHE A 165 -2.68 10.75 10.61
CA PHE A 165 -3.81 11.63 10.96
C PHE A 165 -4.72 11.98 9.78
N PRO A 166 -5.04 11.06 8.85
CA PRO A 166 -5.82 11.42 7.67
C PRO A 166 -7.22 11.93 8.07
N PRO A 167 -7.68 13.05 7.47
CA PRO A 167 -8.93 13.70 7.86
C PRO A 167 -10.17 12.89 7.50
N THR A 168 -10.03 11.84 6.68
CA THR A 168 -11.16 11.09 6.14
C THR A 168 -11.58 9.87 6.98
N ILE A 169 -10.76 9.40 7.93
CA ILE A 169 -11.06 8.17 8.72
C ILE A 169 -12.31 8.34 9.59
N PHE A 170 -12.51 9.51 10.21
CA PHE A 170 -13.62 9.73 11.13
C PHE A 170 -14.49 10.90 10.72
N ASN A 171 -15.81 10.67 10.68
CA ASN A 171 -16.80 11.65 10.28
C ASN A 171 -17.31 12.48 11.48
N PHE A 172 -16.41 13.10 12.22
CA PHE A 172 -16.76 14.10 13.24
C PHE A 172 -15.85 15.31 13.13
N SER A 173 -16.43 16.49 13.37
CA SER A 173 -15.79 17.77 13.06
C SER A 173 -14.47 17.98 13.78
N GLN A 174 -14.37 17.56 15.05
CA GLN A 174 -13.12 17.70 15.81
C GLN A 174 -11.96 16.95 15.15
N TRP A 175 -12.19 15.72 14.67
CA TRP A 175 -11.15 14.95 13.96
C TRP A 175 -10.77 15.65 12.67
N ILE A 176 -11.75 15.90 11.78
CA ILE A 176 -11.52 16.47 10.46
C ILE A 176 -10.68 17.75 10.56
N TYR A 177 -11.06 18.70 11.41
CA TYR A 177 -10.33 19.96 11.53
C TYR A 177 -8.95 19.80 12.17
N SER A 178 -8.81 18.95 13.19
CA SER A 178 -7.52 18.69 13.83
C SER A 178 -6.54 17.98 12.89
N SER A 179 -7.02 16.97 12.17
CA SER A 179 -6.29 16.23 11.14
C SER A 179 -5.84 17.13 10.00
N ILE A 180 -6.74 17.93 9.42
CA ILE A 180 -6.38 18.90 8.37
C ILE A 180 -5.26 19.83 8.85
N PHE A 181 -5.40 20.37 10.07
CA PHE A 181 -4.39 21.27 10.63
C PHE A 181 -3.03 20.59 10.80
N ILE A 182 -3.01 19.40 11.41
CA ILE A 182 -1.78 18.60 11.63
C ILE A 182 -1.14 18.23 10.29
N ASP A 183 -1.92 17.70 9.33
CA ASP A 183 -1.42 17.22 8.05
C ASP A 183 -0.91 18.35 7.17
N VAL A 184 -1.52 19.54 7.22
CA VAL A 184 -0.99 20.74 6.55
C VAL A 184 0.36 21.13 7.14
N ILE A 185 0.50 21.15 8.47
CA ILE A 185 1.79 21.44 9.13
C ILE A 185 2.85 20.42 8.72
N LEU A 186 2.52 19.14 8.76
CA LEU A 186 3.43 18.06 8.35
C LEU A 186 3.82 18.18 6.88
N SER A 187 2.87 18.50 6.00
CA SER A 187 3.15 18.72 4.58
C SER A 187 4.04 19.95 4.36
N LEU A 188 3.83 21.04 5.11
CA LEU A 188 4.70 22.22 5.07
C LEU A 188 6.13 21.88 5.54
N ILE A 189 6.27 21.09 6.60
CA ILE A 189 7.57 20.55 7.03
C ILE A 189 8.19 19.71 5.91
N GLY A 190 7.39 18.89 5.23
CA GLY A 190 7.78 18.14 4.03
C GLY A 190 8.32 19.05 2.93
N ILE A 191 7.60 20.13 2.59
CA ILE A 191 8.00 21.12 1.58
C ILE A 191 9.34 21.79 1.94
N MET A 192 9.51 22.16 3.21
CA MET A 192 10.74 22.82 3.68
C MET A 192 11.95 21.89 3.64
N ASN A 193 11.75 20.61 3.95
CA ASN A 193 12.82 19.62 4.06
C ASN A 193 13.13 18.88 2.75
N SER A 194 12.33 19.07 1.70
CA SER A 194 12.46 18.33 0.45
C SER A 194 12.81 19.20 -0.76
N LYS A 195 13.41 18.57 -1.77
CA LYS A 195 13.74 19.20 -3.07
C LYS A 195 13.16 18.39 -4.23
N GLY A 196 13.06 19.04 -5.40
CA GLY A 196 12.63 18.38 -6.63
C GLY A 196 11.21 17.81 -6.52
N LEU A 197 11.04 16.55 -6.94
CA LEU A 197 9.74 15.86 -7.02
C LEU A 197 9.00 15.84 -5.68
N TRP A 198 9.68 15.52 -4.57
CA TRP A 198 9.06 15.43 -3.24
C TRP A 198 8.43 16.74 -2.78
N ARG A 199 9.06 17.87 -3.12
CA ARG A 199 8.50 19.19 -2.80
C ARG A 199 7.19 19.44 -3.53
N TYR A 200 7.11 19.04 -4.80
CA TYR A 200 5.86 19.15 -5.57
C TYR A 200 4.78 18.22 -5.04
N LEU A 201 5.13 16.99 -4.66
CA LEU A 201 4.19 16.05 -4.04
C LEU A 201 3.57 16.69 -2.80
N TYR A 202 4.38 17.18 -1.85
CA TYR A 202 3.84 17.80 -0.64
C TYR A 202 3.00 19.06 -0.90
N ILE A 203 3.29 19.86 -1.94
CA ILE A 203 2.42 20.98 -2.34
C ILE A 203 1.05 20.45 -2.79
N VAL A 204 1.03 19.40 -3.62
CA VAL A 204 -0.21 18.77 -4.06
C VAL A 204 -0.94 18.12 -2.89
N THR A 205 -0.23 17.51 -1.94
CA THR A 205 -0.80 16.95 -0.71
C THR A 205 -1.44 18.04 0.16
N VAL A 206 -0.85 19.24 0.31
CA VAL A 206 -1.50 20.37 1.01
C VAL A 206 -2.83 20.73 0.36
N ILE A 207 -2.84 20.88 -0.97
CA ILE A 207 -4.05 21.22 -1.72
C ILE A 207 -5.10 20.14 -1.54
N SER A 208 -4.69 18.86 -1.59
CA SER A 208 -5.60 17.73 -1.44
C SER A 208 -6.17 17.63 -0.02
N ILE A 209 -5.36 17.85 1.03
CA ILE A 209 -5.81 17.90 2.42
C ILE A 209 -6.86 19.00 2.61
N ILE A 210 -6.61 20.23 2.14
CA ILE A 210 -7.58 21.33 2.26
C ILE A 210 -8.87 21.02 1.50
N SER A 211 -8.74 20.39 0.33
CA SER A 211 -9.89 20.03 -0.50
C SER A 211 -10.82 19.00 0.14
N THR A 212 -10.38 18.26 1.17
CA THR A 212 -11.19 17.24 1.85
C THR A 212 -12.50 17.78 2.41
N LEU A 213 -12.57 19.07 2.73
CA LEU A 213 -13.79 19.77 3.17
C LEU A 213 -14.89 19.77 2.10
N PHE A 214 -14.54 19.59 0.83
CA PHE A 214 -15.45 19.64 -0.30
C PHE A 214 -15.44 18.34 -1.12
N ILE A 215 -14.25 17.78 -1.37
CA ILE A 215 -14.01 16.65 -2.26
C ILE A 215 -13.00 15.68 -1.60
N PRO A 216 -13.44 14.80 -0.68
CA PRO A 216 -12.57 13.83 0.01
C PRO A 216 -11.80 12.93 -0.96
N THR A 217 -12.42 12.55 -2.09
CA THR A 217 -11.81 11.66 -3.08
C THR A 217 -10.52 12.20 -3.68
N PHE A 218 -10.33 13.53 -3.70
CA PHE A 218 -9.10 14.09 -4.24
C PHE A 218 -7.91 13.78 -3.32
N PHE A 219 -8.10 13.88 -2.00
CA PHE A 219 -7.10 13.44 -1.02
C PHE A 219 -6.81 11.94 -1.14
N ASP A 220 -7.85 11.11 -1.24
CA ASP A 220 -7.71 9.65 -1.33
C ASP A 220 -6.83 9.22 -2.52
N ILE A 221 -7.00 9.87 -3.69
CA ILE A 221 -6.19 9.58 -4.87
C ILE A 221 -4.74 10.06 -4.69
N ILE A 222 -4.56 11.28 -4.19
CA ILE A 222 -3.22 11.84 -4.00
C ILE A 222 -2.42 11.03 -2.99
N ILE A 223 -3.03 10.62 -1.87
CA ILE A 223 -2.31 9.85 -0.85
C ILE A 223 -1.91 8.46 -1.37
N ILE A 224 -2.74 7.80 -2.20
CA ILE A 224 -2.36 6.55 -2.88
C ILE A 224 -1.15 6.76 -3.78
N ILE A 225 -1.12 7.85 -4.55
CA ILE A 225 0.02 8.16 -5.42
C ILE A 225 1.28 8.39 -4.58
N ASP A 226 1.18 9.17 -3.50
CA ASP A 226 2.29 9.43 -2.59
C ASP A 226 2.82 8.15 -1.94
N MET A 227 1.94 7.24 -1.53
CA MET A 227 2.28 5.91 -0.99
C MET A 227 2.99 5.03 -2.02
N ILE A 228 2.53 5.00 -3.29
CA ILE A 228 3.22 4.27 -4.35
C ILE A 228 4.62 4.86 -4.56
N LEU A 229 4.74 6.18 -4.63
CA LEU A 229 6.02 6.86 -4.84
C LEU A 229 6.98 6.68 -3.66
N TYR A 230 6.47 6.57 -2.43
CA TYR A 230 7.23 6.19 -1.25
C TYR A 230 7.94 4.85 -1.45
N TYR A 231 7.19 3.80 -1.85
CA TYR A 231 7.76 2.48 -2.09
C TYR A 231 8.70 2.45 -3.30
N VAL A 232 8.37 3.17 -4.38
CA VAL A 232 9.23 3.30 -5.56
C VAL A 232 10.58 3.92 -5.18
N TYR A 233 10.57 4.97 -4.36
CA TYR A 233 11.78 5.62 -3.90
C TYR A 233 12.62 4.69 -3.03
N LEU A 234 12.00 4.03 -2.06
CA LEU A 234 12.67 3.10 -1.15
C LEU A 234 13.34 1.94 -1.91
N LEU A 235 12.62 1.32 -2.84
CA LEU A 235 13.10 0.21 -3.66
C LEU A 235 14.10 0.62 -4.75
N ASN A 236 14.12 1.87 -5.21
CA ASN A 236 15.14 2.35 -6.15
C ASN A 236 16.49 2.59 -5.45
N ARG A 237 16.46 3.07 -4.21
CA ARG A 237 17.68 3.43 -3.47
C ARG A 237 18.50 2.21 -3.04
N SER A 238 17.86 1.06 -2.85
CA SER A 238 18.53 -0.21 -2.54
C SER A 238 19.52 -0.68 -3.61
N LYS A 239 19.45 -0.15 -4.85
CA LYS A 239 20.39 -0.48 -5.93
C LYS A 239 21.75 0.21 -5.86
N VAL A 240 21.89 1.25 -5.04
CA VAL A 240 23.09 2.11 -5.02
C VAL A 240 24.09 1.67 -3.92
N SER A 241 23.92 0.48 -3.34
CA SER A 241 24.83 -0.08 -2.33
C SER A 241 25.23 -1.52 -2.65
#